data_AF-A0A1Q8ARK7-F1
#
_entry.id   AF-A0A1Q8ARK7-F1
#
_cell.length_a   1.000
_cell.length_b   1.000
_cell.length_c   1.000
_cell.angle_alpha   90.00
_cell.angle_beta   90.00
_cell.angle_gamma   90.00
#
_symmetry.space_group_name_H-M   'P 1'
#
loop_
_entity.id
_entity.type
_entity.pdbx_description
1 polymer ?
#
loop_
_entity_poly.entity_id
_entity_poly.type
_entity_poly.pdbx_seq_one_letter_code
_entity_poly.pdbx_strand_id
1 'polypeptide(L)'
;MAWKAFSPEILTHREPELRIQVGSTKDALQFSTDGRENVNAMANGRVHKSTSRWEGDTLVTRWRLEQDGSAFIEGSDVRMIAQGGEVLIDDRTIRTPWAEAKYHIVWVRKPYL
;
A
#
# COMPACT_ATOMS: atom_id res chain seq x y z
N MET A 1 -14.73 -21.87 -3.75
CA MET A 1 -13.64 -20.91 -3.46
C MET A 1 -14.21 -19.51 -3.60
N ALA A 2 -14.44 -18.81 -2.49
CA ALA A 2 -14.84 -17.40 -2.53
C ALA A 2 -13.57 -16.57 -2.75
N TRP A 3 -13.48 -15.91 -3.90
CA TRP A 3 -12.46 -14.91 -4.14
C TRP A 3 -12.75 -13.78 -3.17
N LYS A 4 -11.85 -13.49 -2.21
CA LYS A 4 -11.96 -12.24 -1.45
C LYS A 4 -11.71 -11.12 -2.46
N ALA A 5 -12.77 -10.41 -2.83
CA ALA A 5 -12.65 -9.23 -3.66
C ALA A 5 -11.73 -8.21 -2.96
N PHE A 6 -10.80 -7.61 -3.70
CA PHE A 6 -10.08 -6.45 -3.21
C PHE A 6 -11.06 -5.29 -3.08
N SER A 7 -11.02 -4.59 -1.94
CA SER A 7 -11.75 -3.34 -1.77
C SER A 7 -11.17 -2.28 -2.69
N PRO A 8 -11.97 -1.42 -3.34
CA PRO A 8 -11.46 -0.30 -4.14
C PRO A 8 -10.48 0.56 -3.34
N GLU A 9 -9.42 1.08 -3.96
CA GLU A 9 -8.48 1.98 -3.31
C GLU A 9 -8.58 3.39 -3.91
N ILE A 10 -8.54 4.41 -3.05
CA ILE A 10 -8.45 5.81 -3.44
C ILE A 10 -7.04 6.27 -3.14
N LEU A 11 -6.29 6.62 -4.19
CA LEU A 11 -4.92 7.10 -4.10
C LEU A 11 -4.88 8.59 -4.41
N THR A 12 -4.41 9.37 -3.43
CA THR A 12 -4.17 10.81 -3.58
C THR A 12 -2.68 11.06 -3.43
N HIS A 13 -2.05 11.54 -4.50
CA HIS A 13 -0.61 11.76 -4.54
C HIS A 13 -0.29 13.25 -4.76
N ARG A 14 0.54 13.80 -3.88
CA ARG A 14 1.15 15.12 -4.00
C ARG A 14 2.53 15.06 -3.37
N GLU A 15 3.56 15.02 -4.21
CA GLU A 15 4.95 14.86 -3.77
C GLU A 15 5.31 15.77 -2.56
N PRO A 16 5.96 15.22 -1.51
CA PRO A 16 6.42 13.83 -1.35
C PRO A 16 5.39 12.88 -0.69
N GLU A 17 4.11 13.25 -0.68
CA GLU A 17 3.07 12.59 0.10
C GLU A 17 2.16 11.73 -0.78
N LEU A 18 1.99 10.48 -0.39
CA LEU A 18 0.99 9.56 -0.94
C LEU A 18 0.01 9.15 0.16
N ARG A 19 -1.28 9.28 -0.11
CA ARG A 19 -2.35 8.81 0.77
C ARG A 19 -3.15 7.73 0.06
N ILE A 20 -3.29 6.57 0.71
CA ILE A 20 -4.08 5.44 0.21
C ILE A 20 -5.22 5.15 1.19
N GLN A 21 -6.45 5.20 0.70
CA GLN A 21 -7.66 4.86 1.46
C GLN A 21 -8.31 3.62 0.85
N VAL A 22 -8.62 2.62 1.68
CA VAL A 22 -9.17 1.33 1.22
C VAL A 22 -10.68 1.27 1.47
N GLY A 23 -11.46 1.10 0.43
CA GLY A 23 -12.91 1.07 0.47
C GLY A 23 -13.52 2.38 0.99
N SER A 24 -14.61 2.27 1.74
CA SER A 24 -15.30 3.42 2.34
C SER A 24 -14.82 3.75 3.76
N THR A 25 -13.68 3.20 4.20
CA THR A 25 -13.17 3.49 5.55
C THR A 25 -12.69 4.94 5.63
N LYS A 26 -12.87 5.59 6.79
CA LYS A 26 -12.25 6.91 7.03
C LYS A 26 -10.73 6.81 7.20
N ASP A 27 -10.25 5.62 7.55
CA ASP A 27 -8.84 5.34 7.75
C ASP A 27 -8.11 5.33 6.41
N ALA A 28 -7.01 6.07 6.35
CA ALA A 28 -6.11 6.14 5.22
C ALA A 28 -4.69 6.01 5.71
N LEU A 29 -3.88 5.26 4.97
CA LEU A 29 -2.45 5.17 5.21
C LEU A 29 -1.77 6.32 4.47
N GLN A 30 -0.91 7.02 5.20
CA GLN A 30 0.01 7.99 4.64
C GLN A 30 1.35 7.32 4.37
N PHE A 31 2.00 7.74 3.30
CA PHE A 31 3.32 7.28 2.86
C PHE A 31 4.11 8.49 2.40
N SER A 32 5.42 8.43 2.54
CA SER A 32 6.33 9.32 1.83
C SER A 32 6.93 8.59 0.62
N THR A 33 7.18 9.34 -0.45
CA THR A 33 7.79 8.88 -1.72
C THR A 33 9.27 9.23 -1.85
N ASP A 34 9.84 9.88 -0.82
CA ASP A 34 11.20 10.43 -0.78
C ASP A 34 12.23 9.50 -0.09
N GLY A 35 11.84 8.27 0.24
CA GLY A 35 12.68 7.29 0.92
C GLY A 35 12.74 7.44 2.44
N ARG A 36 12.03 8.38 3.05
CA ARG A 36 11.91 8.45 4.53
C ARG A 36 10.96 7.39 5.07
N GLU A 37 11.13 7.01 6.33
CA GLU A 37 10.16 6.15 7.03
C GLU A 37 8.93 6.98 7.41
N ASN A 38 7.75 6.47 7.10
CA ASN A 38 6.48 6.99 7.57
C ASN A 38 5.84 6.01 8.56
N VAL A 39 5.18 6.54 9.58
CA VAL A 39 4.59 5.78 10.68
C VAL A 39 3.10 6.15 10.78
N ASN A 40 2.22 5.17 10.61
CA ASN A 40 0.78 5.32 10.80
C ASN A 40 0.36 4.56 12.06
N ALA A 41 -0.22 5.27 13.04
CA ALA A 41 -0.89 4.64 14.17
C ALA A 41 -2.21 4.01 13.70
N MET A 42 -2.49 2.80 14.17
CA MET A 42 -3.71 2.05 13.87
C MET A 42 -4.43 1.69 15.17
N ALA A 43 -5.66 1.18 15.05
CA ALA A 43 -6.42 0.69 16.20
C ALA A 43 -5.65 -0.41 16.98
N ASN A 44 -5.98 -0.54 18.27
CA ASN A 44 -5.41 -1.56 19.18
C ASN A 44 -3.88 -1.49 19.33
N GLY A 45 -3.30 -0.29 19.29
CA GLY A 45 -1.86 -0.09 19.50
C GLY A 45 -0.97 -0.60 18.36
N ARG A 46 -1.56 -0.96 17.22
CA ARG A 46 -0.81 -1.37 16.03
C ARG A 46 -0.21 -0.17 15.34
N VAL A 47 0.92 -0.40 14.67
CA VAL A 47 1.63 0.62 13.91
C VAL A 47 1.99 0.07 12.55
N HIS A 48 1.66 0.81 11.50
CA HIS A 48 2.12 0.53 10.14
C HIS A 48 3.30 1.43 9.81
N LYS A 49 4.48 0.84 9.66
CA LYS A 49 5.70 1.55 9.22
C LYS A 49 5.97 1.23 7.77
N SER A 50 6.36 2.23 7.00
CA SER A 50 6.64 2.06 5.58
C SER A 50 7.71 3.02 5.09
N THR A 51 8.50 2.57 4.13
CA THR A 51 9.42 3.41 3.37
C THR A 51 9.12 3.22 1.90
N SER A 52 8.89 4.32 1.17
CA SER A 52 8.69 4.27 -0.28
C SER A 52 9.67 5.17 -1.00
N ARG A 53 10.09 4.75 -2.19
CA ARG A 53 10.97 5.54 -3.06
C ARG A 53 10.67 5.24 -4.52
N TRP A 54 10.90 6.22 -5.38
CA TRP A 54 10.87 6.03 -6.82
C TRP A 54 12.14 5.32 -7.32
N GLU A 55 11.94 4.26 -8.10
CA GLU A 55 12.96 3.58 -8.89
C GLU A 55 12.54 3.67 -10.36
N GLY A 56 13.00 4.72 -11.05
CA GLY A 56 12.46 5.11 -12.36
C GLY A 56 10.98 5.47 -12.24
N ASP A 57 10.14 4.84 -13.07
CA ASP A 57 8.69 5.08 -13.09
C ASP A 57 7.91 4.19 -12.09
N THR A 58 8.63 3.46 -11.23
CA THR A 58 8.02 2.56 -10.26
C THR A 58 8.17 3.08 -8.83
N LEU A 59 7.09 3.09 -8.07
CA LEU A 59 7.13 3.37 -6.63
C LEU A 59 7.31 2.05 -5.89
N VAL A 60 8.46 1.89 -5.25
CA VAL A 60 8.77 0.71 -4.44
C VAL A 60 8.55 1.04 -2.97
N THR A 61 7.62 0.33 -2.34
CA THR A 61 7.31 0.45 -0.92
C THR A 61 7.70 -0.82 -0.19
N ARG A 62 8.36 -0.68 0.95
CA ARG A 62 8.49 -1.75 1.96
C ARG A 62 7.73 -1.33 3.21
N TRP A 63 7.03 -2.26 3.83
CA TRP A 63 6.25 -1.96 5.02
C TRP A 63 6.21 -3.13 6.00
N ARG A 64 5.85 -2.80 7.24
CA ARG A 64 5.63 -3.75 8.33
C ARG A 64 4.49 -3.28 9.22
N LEU A 65 3.73 -4.24 9.72
CA LEU A 65 2.80 -4.05 10.83
C LEU A 65 3.47 -4.51 12.11
N GLU A 66 3.53 -3.59 13.07
CA GLU A 66 4.08 -3.81 14.40
C GLU A 66 2.95 -3.77 15.43
N GLN A 67 3.09 -4.59 16.47
CA GLN A 67 2.32 -4.52 17.70
C GLN A 67 3.26 -4.83 18.86
N ASP A 68 3.17 -4.08 19.95
CA ASP A 68 4.04 -4.25 21.13
C ASP A 68 5.54 -4.22 20.78
N GLY A 69 5.91 -3.38 19.81
CA GLY A 69 7.29 -3.20 19.34
C GLY A 69 7.83 -4.31 18.43
N SER A 70 7.01 -5.33 18.11
CA SER A 70 7.42 -6.46 17.28
C SER A 70 6.66 -6.49 15.95
N ALA A 71 7.39 -6.70 14.84
CA ALA A 71 6.77 -6.90 13.54
C ALA A 71 6.16 -8.31 13.45
N PHE A 72 4.90 -8.39 13.01
CA PHE A 72 4.18 -9.67 12.86
C PHE A 72 3.69 -9.90 11.43
N ILE A 73 3.64 -8.85 10.60
CA ILE A 73 3.41 -8.92 9.16
C ILE A 73 4.38 -7.96 8.49
N GLU A 74 4.99 -8.38 7.40
CA GLU A 74 5.82 -7.55 6.54
C GLU A 74 5.32 -7.62 5.11
N GLY A 75 5.64 -6.62 4.31
CA GLY A 75 5.28 -6.65 2.91
C GLY A 75 6.06 -5.67 2.07
N SER A 76 5.82 -5.80 0.77
CA SER A 76 6.32 -4.88 -0.22
C SER A 76 5.30 -4.69 -1.32
N ASP A 77 5.24 -3.49 -1.86
CA ASP A 77 4.43 -3.14 -3.02
C ASP A 77 5.33 -2.51 -4.07
N VAL A 78 5.17 -2.93 -5.33
CA VAL A 78 5.79 -2.26 -6.48
C VAL A 78 4.67 -1.74 -7.34
N ARG A 79 4.56 -0.40 -7.40
CA ARG A 79 3.46 0.28 -8.08
C ARG A 79 3.95 1.00 -9.32
N MET A 80 3.21 0.85 -10.41
CA MET A 80 3.48 1.54 -11.68
C MET A 80 2.19 2.08 -12.27
N ILE A 81 2.20 3.34 -12.68
CA ILE A 81 1.11 3.95 -13.43
C ILE A 81 1.33 3.64 -14.92
N ALA A 82 0.32 3.05 -15.56
CA ALA A 82 0.34 2.67 -16.96
C ALA A 82 -0.81 3.32 -17.74
N GLN A 83 -0.76 3.18 -19.06
CA GLN A 83 -1.83 3.64 -19.98
C GLN A 83 -2.23 5.10 -19.76
N GLY A 84 -1.24 5.98 -19.56
CA GLY A 84 -1.47 7.42 -19.38
C GLY A 84 -2.20 7.81 -18.10
N GLY A 85 -2.23 6.95 -17.07
CA GLY A 85 -2.90 7.25 -15.79
C GLY A 85 -4.17 6.45 -15.52
N GLU A 86 -4.64 5.67 -16.49
CA GLU A 86 -5.89 4.93 -16.38
C GLU A 86 -5.75 3.57 -15.68
N VAL A 87 -4.51 3.07 -15.56
CA VAL A 87 -4.21 1.81 -14.89
C VAL A 87 -3.10 2.00 -13.87
N LEU A 88 -3.28 1.41 -12.69
CA LEU A 88 -2.22 1.21 -11.70
C LEU A 88 -1.98 -0.29 -11.55
N ILE A 89 -0.76 -0.72 -11.85
CA ILE A 89 -0.29 -2.08 -11.58
C ILE A 89 0.36 -2.07 -10.20
N ASP A 90 -0.05 -2.98 -9.33
CA ASP A 90 0.46 -3.15 -7.96
C ASP A 90 0.85 -4.63 -7.73
N ASP A 91 2.16 -4.89 -7.72
CA ASP A 91 2.71 -6.19 -7.34
C ASP A 91 2.98 -6.20 -5.83
N ARG A 92 2.13 -6.94 -5.10
CA ARG A 92 2.13 -6.97 -3.64
C ARG A 92 2.64 -8.29 -3.11
N THR A 93 3.59 -8.25 -2.20
CA THR A 93 4.01 -9.39 -1.38
C THR A 93 3.66 -9.15 0.07
N ILE A 94 3.03 -10.13 0.71
CA ILE A 94 2.71 -10.12 2.14
C ILE A 94 3.32 -11.35 2.78
N ARG A 95 4.05 -11.15 3.88
CA ARG A 95 4.71 -12.19 4.66
C ARG A 95 4.22 -12.19 6.09
N THR A 96 3.91 -13.39 6.56
CA THR A 96 3.64 -13.72 7.96
C THR A 96 4.67 -14.77 8.38
N PRO A 97 4.83 -15.10 9.67
CA PRO A 97 5.76 -16.15 10.10
C PRO A 97 5.50 -17.54 9.51
N TRP A 98 4.29 -17.80 9.00
CA TRP A 98 3.86 -19.12 8.51
C TRP A 98 3.44 -19.15 7.04
N ALA A 99 3.41 -18.01 6.34
CA ALA A 99 2.99 -17.95 4.95
C ALA A 99 3.50 -16.70 4.23
N GLU A 100 3.70 -16.86 2.91
CA GLU A 100 3.91 -15.76 1.97
C GLU A 100 2.79 -15.78 0.92
N ALA A 101 2.25 -14.61 0.61
CA ALA A 101 1.28 -14.41 -0.46
C ALA A 101 1.81 -13.36 -1.44
N LYS A 102 1.67 -13.63 -2.74
CA LYS A 102 2.01 -12.70 -3.82
C LYS A 102 0.78 -12.42 -4.66
N TYR A 103 0.61 -11.16 -5.02
CA TYR A 103 -0.51 -10.68 -5.80
C TYR A 103 0.03 -9.83 -6.95
N HIS A 104 -0.58 -10.01 -8.13
CA HIS A 104 -0.49 -9.07 -9.23
C HIS A 104 -1.86 -8.40 -9.34
N ILE A 105 -1.95 -7.13 -8.97
CA ILE A 105 -3.21 -6.39 -8.89
C ILE A 105 -3.21 -5.33 -9.99
N VAL A 106 -4.28 -5.32 -10.78
CA VAL A 106 -4.51 -4.30 -11.82
C VAL A 106 -5.70 -3.46 -11.40
N TRP A 107 -5.43 -2.25 -10.96
CA TRP A 107 -6.45 -1.26 -10.65
C TRP A 107 -6.77 -0.46 -11.90
N VAL A 108 -8.05 -0.42 -12.27
CA VAL A 108 -8.55 0.44 -13.33
C VAL A 108 -9.14 1.68 -12.70
N ARG A 109 -8.69 2.85 -13.15
CA ARG A 109 -9.21 4.13 -12.68
C ARG A 109 -10.72 4.17 -12.93
N LYS A 110 -11.46 4.51 -11.89
CA LYS A 110 -12.89 4.81 -11.98
C LYS A 110 -13.09 6.30 -11.72
N PRO A 111 -13.92 6.98 -12.51
CA PRO A 111 -14.31 8.34 -12.18
C PRO A 111 -14.98 8.32 -10.79
N TYR A 112 -14.56 9.25 -9.95
CA TYR A 112 -15.21 9.49 -8.67
C TYR A 112 -16.62 10.00 -8.98
N LEU A 113 -17.65 9.27 -8.52
CA LEU A 113 -19.05 9.71 -8.57
C LEU A 113 -19.36 10.62 -7.38
#